data_AF-A0A077D638-F1
#
_entry.id   AF-A0A077D638-F1
#
_cell.length_a   1.000
_cell.length_b   1.000
_cell.length_c   1.000
_cell.angle_alpha   90.00
_cell.angle_beta   90.00
_cell.angle_gamma   90.00
#
_symmetry.space_group_name_H-M   'P 1'
#
loop_
_entity.id
_entity.type
_entity.pdbx_description
1 polymer ?
#
loop_
_entity_poly.entity_id
_entity_poly.type
_entity_poly.pdbx_seq_one_letter_code
_entity_poly.pdbx_strand_id
1 'polypeptide(L)'
;MQVVYVPSHLYHMVFELFKNAMRATMEHNADRGVYPAIHVHITLGSEDLTVKMSDRGGGVPMRKIDRLFNYMYSTAPRPRVETSRATPLAGFGYGLPISRLYAQYFQGDLKLYSLEGYGTDAVIYIKALS
;
A
#
# COMPACT_ATOMS: atom_id res chain seq x y z
N MET A 1 14.59 -13.93 -10.56
CA MET A 1 13.12 -13.85 -10.64
C MET A 1 12.77 -12.70 -11.56
N GLN A 2 12.08 -12.97 -12.66
CA GLN A 2 11.66 -11.98 -13.66
C GLN A 2 10.21 -12.28 -14.03
N VAL A 3 9.44 -11.25 -14.39
CA VAL A 3 8.05 -11.36 -14.84
C VAL A 3 7.83 -10.40 -16.00
N VAL A 4 7.00 -10.76 -16.97
CA VAL A 4 6.54 -9.84 -18.01
C VAL A 4 5.45 -8.97 -17.41
N TYR A 5 5.73 -7.68 -17.20
CA TYR A 5 4.78 -6.73 -16.63
C TYR A 5 5.10 -5.31 -17.06
N VAL A 6 4.15 -4.38 -16.92
CA VAL A 6 4.36 -2.96 -17.17
C VAL A 6 5.07 -2.34 -15.95
N PRO A 7 6.35 -1.90 -16.05
CA PRO A 7 7.11 -1.48 -14.87
C PRO A 7 6.52 -0.27 -14.14
N SER A 8 5.91 0.67 -14.87
CA SER A 8 5.28 1.86 -14.29
C SER A 8 4.06 1.52 -13.41
N HIS A 9 3.28 0.49 -13.76
CA HIS A 9 2.13 0.04 -12.95
C HIS A 9 2.61 -0.56 -11.64
N LEU A 10 3.60 -1.45 -11.70
CA LEU A 10 4.20 -2.05 -10.50
C LEU A 10 4.83 -0.97 -9.60
N TYR A 11 5.58 -0.04 -10.20
CA TYR A 11 6.17 1.09 -9.48
C TYR A 11 5.09 1.91 -8.75
N HIS A 12 4.00 2.26 -9.42
CA HIS A 12 2.91 3.02 -8.81
C HIS A 12 2.31 2.29 -7.60
N MET A 13 1.96 1.00 -7.75
CA MET A 13 1.39 0.21 -6.66
C MET A 13 2.34 0.13 -5.46
N VAL A 14 3.61 -0.21 -5.70
CA VAL A 14 4.61 -0.35 -4.64
C VAL A 14 4.91 1.00 -3.97
N PHE A 15 4.99 2.08 -4.76
CA PHE A 15 5.19 3.44 -4.25
C PHE A 15 4.05 3.89 -3.33
N GLU A 16 2.79 3.72 -3.74
CA GLU A 16 1.64 4.07 -2.90
C GLU A 16 1.59 3.23 -1.62
N LEU A 17 1.89 1.92 -1.69
CA LEU A 17 1.96 1.08 -0.50
C LEU A 17 3.07 1.52 0.46
N PHE A 18 4.27 1.84 -0.04
CA PHE A 18 5.36 2.31 0.80
C PHE A 18 5.03 3.63 1.50
N LYS A 19 4.45 4.61 0.80
CA LYS A 19 4.03 5.87 1.43
C LYS A 19 3.06 5.64 2.58
N ASN A 20 2.07 4.76 2.37
CA ASN A 20 1.07 4.44 3.40
C ASN A 20 1.70 3.73 4.61
N ALA A 21 2.52 2.71 4.37
CA ALA A 21 3.21 1.95 5.41
C ALA A 21 4.20 2.83 6.20
N MET A 22 4.96 3.68 5.52
CA MET A 22 5.89 4.62 6.16
C MET A 22 5.14 5.63 7.02
N ARG A 23 4.08 6.23 6.49
CA ARG A 23 3.26 7.18 7.24
C ARG A 23 2.66 6.54 8.50
N ALA A 24 2.03 5.37 8.36
CA ALA A 24 1.45 4.66 9.50
C ALA A 24 2.50 4.31 10.56
N THR A 25 3.67 3.83 10.13
CA THR A 25 4.78 3.48 11.04
C THR A 25 5.32 4.71 11.78
N MET A 26 5.50 5.82 11.07
CA MET A 26 5.97 7.09 11.64
C MET A 26 4.96 7.67 12.65
N GLU A 27 3.68 7.74 12.28
CA GLU A 27 2.62 8.27 13.14
C GLU A 27 2.40 7.40 14.38
N HIS A 28 2.40 6.07 14.25
CA HIS A 28 2.14 5.15 15.36
C HIS A 28 3.29 5.07 16.37
N ASN A 29 4.54 5.26 15.92
CA ASN A 29 5.73 5.11 16.76
C ASN A 29 6.41 6.45 17.10
N ALA A 30 5.77 7.59 16.82
CA ALA A 30 6.31 8.93 17.05
C ALA A 30 6.80 9.13 18.50
N ASP A 31 6.01 8.69 19.49
CA ASP A 31 6.35 8.83 20.92
C ASP A 31 7.53 7.94 21.34
N ARG A 32 7.73 6.82 20.64
CA ARG A 32 8.81 5.86 20.95
C ARG A 32 10.14 6.27 20.33
N GLY A 33 10.12 7.08 19.25
CA GLY A 33 11.31 7.46 18.49
C GLY A 33 12.02 6.30 17.79
N VAL A 34 11.44 5.10 17.82
CA VAL A 34 11.96 3.89 17.18
C VAL A 34 10.98 3.47 16.11
N TYR A 35 11.44 3.42 14.86
CA TYR A 35 10.60 3.12 13.70
C TYR A 35 10.93 1.71 13.18
N PRO A 36 10.06 0.72 13.39
CA PRO A 36 10.28 -0.63 12.86
C PRO A 36 10.40 -0.62 11.33
N ALA A 37 11.23 -1.51 10.79
CA ALA A 37 11.38 -1.66 9.35
C ALA A 37 10.09 -2.16 8.70
N ILE A 38 9.83 -1.67 7.48
CA ILE A 38 8.82 -2.24 6.60
C ILE A 38 9.45 -3.46 5.93
N HIS A 39 8.83 -4.63 6.10
CA HIS A 39 9.32 -5.88 5.52
C HIS A 39 8.63 -6.14 4.19
N VAL A 40 9.41 -6.44 3.15
CA VAL A 40 8.88 -6.83 1.84
C VAL A 40 9.29 -8.25 1.52
N HIS A 41 8.31 -9.10 1.26
CA HIS A 41 8.51 -10.46 0.75
C HIS A 41 8.04 -10.54 -0.69
N ILE A 42 8.88 -11.09 -1.56
CA ILE A 42 8.54 -11.31 -2.96
C ILE A 42 8.72 -12.78 -3.27
N THR A 43 7.69 -13.39 -3.83
CA THR A 43 7.66 -14.83 -4.14
C THR A 43 7.09 -15.04 -5.54
N LEU A 44 7.77 -15.82 -6.37
CA LEU A 44 7.25 -16.28 -7.65
C LEU A 44 6.81 -17.74 -7.49
N GLY A 45 5.50 -17.97 -7.58
CA GLY A 45 4.91 -19.30 -7.69
C GLY A 45 4.79 -19.75 -9.14
N SER A 46 4.09 -20.86 -9.36
CA SER A 46 3.78 -21.36 -10.71
C SER A 46 2.78 -20.49 -11.46
N GLU A 47 1.86 -19.83 -10.74
CA GLU A 47 0.77 -19.03 -11.35
C GLU A 47 0.91 -17.53 -11.10
N ASP A 48 1.48 -17.14 -9.96
CA ASP A 48 1.46 -15.76 -9.50
C ASP A 48 2.83 -15.32 -8.96
N LEU A 49 3.23 -14.10 -9.32
CA LEU A 49 4.20 -13.30 -8.57
C LEU A 49 3.44 -12.55 -7.47
N THR A 50 3.87 -12.74 -6.22
CA THR A 50 3.29 -12.07 -5.06
C THR A 50 4.29 -11.12 -4.42
N VAL A 51 3.87 -9.88 -4.15
CA VAL A 51 4.61 -8.89 -3.37
C VAL A 51 3.82 -8.61 -2.10
N LYS A 52 4.34 -9.03 -0.94
CA LYS A 52 3.77 -8.72 0.37
C LYS A 52 4.60 -7.64 1.06
N MET A 53 3.97 -6.56 1.50
CA MET A 53 4.55 -5.50 2.31
C MET A 53 3.91 -5.52 3.69
N SER A 54 4.72 -5.60 4.75
CA SER A 54 4.30 -5.69 6.14
C SER A 54 4.86 -4.53 6.95
N ASP A 55 3.99 -3.78 7.63
CA ASP A 55 4.37 -2.67 8.51
C ASP A 55 4.07 -2.95 10.01
N ARG A 56 4.52 -2.03 10.85
CA ARG A 56 4.20 -1.96 12.30
C ARG A 56 3.55 -0.61 12.63
N GLY A 57 2.63 -0.18 11.77
CA GLY A 57 1.96 1.12 11.83
C GLY A 57 0.67 1.12 12.64
N GLY A 58 0.47 0.17 13.55
CA GLY A 58 -0.71 0.11 14.43
C GLY A 58 -1.97 -0.46 13.79
N GLY A 59 -1.99 -0.68 12.48
CA GLY A 59 -3.08 -1.35 11.78
C GLY A 59 -4.39 -0.56 11.71
N VAL A 60 -5.45 -1.23 11.23
CA VAL A 60 -6.76 -0.65 10.95
C VAL A 60 -7.85 -1.62 11.42
N PRO A 61 -8.90 -1.14 12.12
CA PRO A 61 -10.03 -1.98 12.50
C PRO A 61 -10.68 -2.65 11.29
N MET A 62 -11.02 -3.94 11.41
CA MET A 62 -11.57 -4.75 10.32
C MET A 62 -12.75 -4.07 9.60
N ARG A 63 -13.66 -3.43 10.34
CA ARG A 63 -14.83 -2.70 9.80
C ARG A 63 -14.48 -1.55 8.84
N LYS A 64 -13.24 -1.03 8.90
CA LYS A 64 -12.79 0.09 8.06
C LYS A 64 -11.97 -0.37 6.85
N ILE A 65 -11.58 -1.64 6.75
CA ILE A 65 -10.70 -2.13 5.68
C ILE A 65 -11.30 -1.89 4.30
N ASP A 66 -12.55 -2.26 4.08
CA ASP A 66 -13.21 -2.08 2.78
C ASP A 66 -13.30 -0.59 2.39
N ARG A 67 -13.43 0.31 3.38
CA ARG A 67 -13.50 1.75 3.14
C ARG A 67 -12.17 2.33 2.65
N LEU A 68 -11.03 1.67 2.88
CA LEU A 68 -9.73 2.12 2.39
C LEU A 68 -9.63 2.10 0.86
N PHE A 69 -10.49 1.34 0.18
CA PHE A 69 -10.59 1.30 -1.27
C PHE A 69 -11.65 2.24 -1.85
N ASN A 70 -12.35 3.01 -1.01
CA ASN A 70 -13.26 4.05 -1.50
C ASN A 70 -12.47 5.27 -1.96
N TYR A 71 -12.80 5.78 -3.14
CA TYR A 71 -12.24 7.03 -3.64
C TYR A 71 -12.47 8.19 -2.65
N MET A 72 -11.46 9.04 -2.50
CA MET A 72 -11.42 10.19 -1.57
C MET A 72 -11.49 9.83 -0.09
N TYR A 73 -11.55 8.54 0.29
CA TYR A 73 -11.40 8.14 1.68
C TYR A 73 -9.93 8.25 2.08
N SER A 74 -9.65 9.02 3.13
CA SER A 74 -8.30 9.14 3.68
C SER A 74 -8.34 9.32 5.18
N THR A 75 -7.35 8.76 5.86
CA THR A 75 -7.05 9.02 7.27
C THR A 75 -6.10 10.20 7.44
N ALA A 76 -5.63 10.81 6.33
CA ALA A 76 -4.79 12.00 6.37
C ALA A 76 -5.63 13.28 6.48
N PRO A 77 -5.09 14.35 7.10
CA PRO A 77 -5.57 15.70 6.86
C PRO A 77 -5.61 15.97 5.36
N ARG A 78 -6.67 16.64 4.89
CA ARG A 78 -6.76 17.04 3.48
C ARG A 78 -5.59 17.98 3.17
N PRO A 79 -4.76 17.68 2.16
CA PRO A 79 -3.65 18.53 1.83
C PRO A 79 -4.20 19.88 1.37
N ARG A 80 -3.63 20.97 1.89
CA ARG A 80 -3.83 22.30 1.32
C ARG A 80 -3.10 22.32 -0.01
N VAL A 81 -3.79 22.70 -1.08
CA VAL A 81 -3.17 22.95 -2.38
C VAL A 81 -2.43 24.29 -2.29
N GLU A 82 -1.37 24.32 -1.48
CA GLU A 82 -0.39 25.40 -1.53
C GLU A 82 0.58 25.10 -2.67
N THR A 83 1.08 26.15 -3.32
CA THR A 83 1.96 26.17 -4.50
C THR A 83 3.34 25.56 -4.28
N SER A 84 3.49 24.66 -3.31
CA SER A 84 4.68 23.86 -3.09
C SER A 84 4.77 22.74 -4.11
N ARG A 85 5.92 22.61 -4.78
CA ARG A 85 6.26 21.53 -5.73
C ARG A 85 6.29 20.12 -5.10
N ALA A 86 6.03 19.99 -3.80
CA ALA A 86 5.99 18.71 -3.10
C ALA A 86 4.56 18.16 -3.12
N THR A 87 4.34 17.08 -3.87
CA THR A 87 3.08 16.34 -3.82
C THR A 87 2.89 15.77 -2.40
N PRO A 88 1.77 16.04 -1.72
CA PRO A 88 1.47 15.48 -0.41
C PRO A 88 1.66 13.96 -0.40
N LEU A 89 2.36 13.43 0.60
CA LEU A 89 2.59 11.98 0.76
C LEU A 89 1.27 11.18 0.83
N ALA A 90 0.23 11.77 1.43
CA ALA A 90 -1.10 11.21 1.55
C ALA A 90 -2.18 12.30 1.48
N GLY A 91 -3.44 11.89 1.41
CA GLY A 91 -4.58 12.78 1.72
C GLY A 91 -5.56 13.06 0.59
N PHE A 92 -5.27 12.67 -0.66
CA PHE A 92 -6.27 12.70 -1.73
C PHE A 92 -7.18 11.46 -1.77
N GLY A 93 -6.76 10.34 -1.17
CA GLY A 93 -7.59 9.13 -1.07
C GLY A 93 -7.78 8.35 -2.37
N TYR A 94 -6.85 8.45 -3.33
CA TYR A 94 -6.90 7.71 -4.60
C TYR A 94 -5.87 6.57 -4.69
N GLY A 95 -4.83 6.57 -3.87
CA GLY A 95 -3.68 5.66 -4.00
C GLY A 95 -4.05 4.17 -3.97
N LEU A 96 -4.75 3.74 -2.92
CA LEU A 96 -5.17 2.33 -2.77
C LEU A 96 -6.20 1.89 -3.84
N PRO A 97 -7.28 2.64 -4.11
CA PRO A 97 -8.21 2.30 -5.20
C PRO A 97 -7.52 2.17 -6.57
N ILE A 98 -6.66 3.13 -6.94
CA ILE A 98 -5.93 3.12 -8.21
C ILE A 98 -4.92 1.98 -8.25
N SER A 99 -4.20 1.73 -7.16
CA SER A 99 -3.26 0.61 -7.08
C SER A 99 -3.95 -0.73 -7.27
N ARG A 100 -5.16 -0.89 -6.70
CA ARG A 100 -5.97 -2.10 -6.91
C ARG A 100 -6.43 -2.24 -8.36
N LEU A 101 -6.83 -1.14 -9.01
CA LEU A 101 -7.16 -1.16 -10.44
C LEU A 101 -5.96 -1.56 -11.29
N TYR A 102 -4.74 -1.08 -10.99
CA TYR A 102 -3.54 -1.49 -11.72
C TYR A 102 -3.25 -2.99 -11.59
N ALA A 103 -3.46 -3.58 -10.42
CA ALA A 103 -3.31 -5.03 -10.24
C ALA A 103 -4.39 -5.80 -11.02
N GLN A 104 -5.66 -5.39 -10.89
CA GLN A 104 -6.80 -6.06 -11.50
C GLN A 104 -6.82 -5.94 -13.03
N TYR A 105 -6.23 -4.89 -13.60
CA TYR A 105 -6.13 -4.69 -15.04
C TYR A 105 -5.48 -5.86 -15.77
N PHE A 106 -4.49 -6.50 -15.14
CA PHE A 106 -3.84 -7.72 -15.65
C PHE A 106 -4.21 -8.97 -14.84
N GLN A 107 -5.47 -9.05 -14.38
CA GLN A 107 -6.05 -10.20 -13.67
C GLN A 107 -5.37 -10.56 -12.34
N GLY A 108 -4.61 -9.62 -11.78
CA GLY A 108 -4.10 -9.69 -10.42
C GLY A 108 -5.11 -9.16 -9.39
N ASP A 109 -4.65 -8.89 -8.17
CA ASP A 109 -5.44 -8.17 -7.16
C ASP A 109 -4.51 -7.50 -6.13
N LEU A 110 -5.05 -6.54 -5.39
CA LEU A 110 -4.40 -5.93 -4.23
C LEU A 110 -5.29 -6.11 -3.01
N LYS A 111 -4.77 -6.78 -1.98
CA LYS A 111 -5.49 -7.09 -0.75
C LYS A 111 -4.77 -6.52 0.47
N LEU A 112 -5.56 -6.12 1.47
CA LEU A 112 -5.05 -5.65 2.75
C LEU A 112 -5.54 -6.57 3.87
N TYR A 113 -4.63 -6.95 4.76
CA TYR A 113 -4.91 -7.70 5.97
C TYR A 113 -4.30 -6.92 7.12
N SER A 114 -5.13 -6.45 8.04
CA SER A 114 -4.65 -5.59 9.13
C SER A 114 -4.98 -6.18 10.49
N LEU A 115 -4.05 -5.98 11.42
CA LEU A 115 -4.18 -6.34 12.81
C LEU A 115 -4.17 -5.04 13.63
N GLU A 116 -5.36 -4.63 14.07
CA GLU A 116 -5.52 -3.41 14.88
C GLU A 116 -4.69 -3.49 16.16
N GLY A 117 -3.92 -2.43 16.44
CA GLY A 117 -2.92 -2.37 17.50
C GLY A 117 -1.54 -2.91 17.13
N TYR A 118 -1.34 -3.40 15.89
CA TYR A 118 -0.07 -4.02 15.49
C TYR A 118 0.47 -3.50 14.15
N GLY A 119 -0.24 -3.72 13.04
CA GLY A 119 0.26 -3.38 11.70
C GLY A 119 -0.59 -3.91 10.57
N THR A 120 -0.16 -3.67 9.34
CA THR A 120 -0.87 -4.08 8.13
C THR A 120 0.03 -4.84 7.17
N ASP A 121 -0.51 -5.91 6.59
CA ASP A 121 0.02 -6.62 5.43
C ASP A 121 -0.74 -6.19 4.18
N ALA A 122 -0.05 -5.63 3.20
CA ALA A 122 -0.55 -5.34 1.87
C ALA A 122 0.03 -6.34 0.86
N VAL A 123 -0.82 -7.00 0.08
CA VAL A 123 -0.42 -8.07 -0.83
C VAL A 123 -0.86 -7.73 -2.25
N ILE A 124 0.12 -7.62 -3.16
CA ILE A 124 -0.09 -7.51 -4.61
C ILE A 124 0.07 -8.90 -5.21
N TYR A 125 -0.93 -9.35 -5.95
CA TYR A 125 -0.88 -10.53 -6.80
C TYR A 125 -0.76 -10.09 -8.25
N ILE A 126 0.21 -10.64 -8.96
CA ILE A 126 0.45 -10.41 -10.38
C ILE A 126 0.49 -11.78 -11.06
N LYS A 127 -0.29 -11.95 -12.13
CA LYS A 127 -0.25 -13.20 -12.90
C LYS A 127 1.14 -13.39 -13.50
N ALA A 128 1.76 -14.54 -13.22
CA ALA A 128 2.93 -14.98 -13.94
C ALA A 128 2.45 -15.51 -15.29
N LEU A 129 2.47 -14.67 -16.32
CA LEU A 129 2.24 -15.12 -17.68
C LEU A 129 3.39 -16.07 -18.04
N SER A 130 3.07 -17.35 -18.19
CA SER A 130 3.95 -18.35 -18.81
C SER A 130 3.87 -18.24 -20.33
#